data_AF-A0A1F6DSS5-F1
#
_entry.id   AF-A0A1F6DSS5-F1
#
_cell.length_a   1.000
_cell.length_b   1.000
_cell.length_c   1.000
_cell.angle_alpha   90.00
_cell.angle_beta   90.00
_cell.angle_gamma   90.00
#
_symmetry.space_group_name_H-M   'P 1'
#
loop_
_entity.id
_entity.type
_entity.pdbx_description
1 polymer ?
#
loop_
_entity_poly.entity_id
_entity_poly.type
_entity_poly.pdbx_seq_one_letter_code
_entity_poly.pdbx_strand_id
1 'polypeptide(L)'
;MNITVKTKNHQLTEAMRELIEGKFSGLTKFEKGSESPAALACEIEQSIAAVRAGAKYRAEGNLSLNGRLFRAEAMSETLEGAIDVVRDDLMRELRRTRGKERGLLKRGGAALKRWLRFGRNQ
;
A
#
# COMPACT_ATOMS: atom_id res chain seq x y z
N MET A 1 5.99 -5.28 -10.16
CA MET A 1 5.06 -5.60 -9.06
C MET A 1 4.28 -6.84 -9.44
N ASN A 2 4.29 -7.86 -8.59
CA ASN A 2 3.49 -9.06 -8.77
C ASN A 2 2.16 -8.91 -8.01
N ILE A 3 1.01 -9.11 -8.66
CA ILE A 3 -0.32 -8.97 -8.05
C ILE A 3 -0.99 -10.35 -8.01
N THR A 4 -1.27 -10.83 -6.80
CA THR A 4 -2.01 -12.07 -6.56
C THR A 4 -3.39 -11.72 -6.06
N VAL A 5 -4.43 -12.04 -6.83
CA VAL A 5 -5.83 -11.84 -6.46
C VAL A 5 -6.42 -13.15 -5.96
N LYS A 6 -7.07 -13.12 -4.80
CA LYS A 6 -7.85 -14.22 -4.23
C LYS A 6 -9.27 -13.74 -3.96
N THR A 7 -10.25 -14.57 -4.28
CA THR A 7 -11.65 -14.31 -3.96
C THR A 7 -12.17 -15.37 -3.00
N LYS A 8 -13.00 -14.96 -2.05
CA LYS A 8 -13.65 -15.82 -1.08
C LYS A 8 -15.16 -15.72 -1.25
N ASN A 9 -15.82 -16.86 -1.40
CA ASN A 9 -17.26 -16.97 -1.68
C ASN A 9 -17.71 -16.24 -2.95
N HIS A 10 -16.79 -16.02 -3.90
CA HIS A 10 -17.09 -15.39 -5.19
C HIS A 10 -16.16 -15.93 -6.28
N GLN A 11 -16.66 -16.03 -7.51
CA GLN A 11 -15.84 -16.41 -8.66
C GLN A 11 -14.98 -15.22 -9.09
N LEU A 12 -13.67 -15.46 -9.23
CA LEU A 12 -12.78 -14.51 -9.85
C LEU A 12 -13.02 -14.54 -11.36
N THR A 13 -13.57 -13.46 -11.90
CA THR A 13 -13.70 -13.26 -13.35
C THR A 13 -12.49 -12.50 -13.89
N GLU A 14 -12.19 -12.66 -15.18
CA GLU A 14 -11.09 -11.91 -15.81
C GLU A 14 -11.31 -10.40 -15.77
N ALA A 15 -12.56 -9.94 -15.95
CA ALA A 15 -12.90 -8.52 -15.82
C ALA A 15 -12.57 -7.96 -14.42
N MET A 16 -12.78 -8.75 -13.36
CA MET A 16 -12.39 -8.36 -12.00
C MET A 16 -10.88 -8.28 -11.85
N ARG A 17 -10.13 -9.24 -12.41
CA ARG A 17 -8.68 -9.24 -12.40
C ARG A 17 -8.12 -8.00 -13.09
N GLU A 18 -8.57 -7.71 -14.30
CA GLU A 18 -8.15 -6.52 -15.06
C GLU A 18 -8.46 -5.22 -14.32
N LEU A 19 -9.65 -5.14 -13.70
CA LEU A 19 -10.04 -3.98 -12.89
C LEU A 19 -9.10 -3.81 -11.69
N ILE A 20 -8.83 -4.87 -10.94
CA ILE A 20 -7.96 -4.85 -9.76
C ILE A 20 -6.53 -4.46 -10.16
N GLU A 21 -5.99 -5.11 -11.19
CA GLU A 21 -4.64 -4.83 -11.70
C GLU A 21 -4.53 -3.40 -12.21
N GLY A 22 -5.54 -2.92 -12.95
CA GLY A 22 -5.64 -1.54 -13.42
C GLY A 22 -5.65 -0.52 -12.28
N LYS A 23 -6.44 -0.77 -11.23
CA LYS A 23 -6.53 0.11 -10.05
C LYS A 23 -5.23 0.14 -9.24
N PHE A 24 -4.54 -0.99 -9.12
CA PHE A 24 -3.27 -1.08 -8.38
C PHE A 24 -2.04 -0.70 -9.22
N SER A 25 -2.17 -0.53 -10.53
CA SER A 25 -1.09 -0.06 -11.41
C SER A 25 -0.40 1.21 -10.87
N GLY A 26 -1.14 2.11 -10.22
CA GLY A 26 -0.63 3.32 -9.60
C GLY A 26 0.37 3.10 -8.45
N LEU A 27 0.42 1.89 -7.87
CA LEU A 27 1.39 1.51 -6.83
C LEU A 27 2.78 1.17 -7.41
N THR A 28 2.87 0.81 -8.68
CA THR A 28 4.15 0.45 -9.35
C THR A 28 5.19 1.58 -9.28
N LYS A 29 4.75 2.84 -9.22
CA LYS A 29 5.67 4.00 -9.04
C LYS A 29 6.47 3.94 -7.74
N PHE A 30 5.97 3.23 -6.72
CA PHE A 30 6.66 3.03 -5.45
C PHE A 30 7.62 1.84 -5.47
N GLU A 31 7.68 1.08 -6.56
CA GLU A 31 8.71 0.07 -6.80
C GLU A 31 9.99 0.71 -7.36
N LYS A 32 9.88 1.89 -8.00
CA LYS A 32 11.06 2.65 -8.46
C LYS A 32 11.96 2.99 -7.26
N GLY A 33 13.18 2.44 -7.29
CA GLY A 33 14.19 2.56 -6.22
C GLY A 33 14.10 1.50 -5.12
N SER A 34 13.31 0.44 -5.32
CA SER A 34 13.26 -0.75 -4.45
C SER A 34 14.31 -1.78 -4.89
N GLU A 35 14.96 -2.45 -3.93
CA GLU A 35 15.91 -3.54 -4.22
C GLU A 35 15.21 -4.86 -4.54
N SER A 36 13.96 -5.00 -4.11
CA SER A 36 13.14 -6.19 -4.34
C SER A 36 11.85 -5.85 -5.08
N PRO A 37 11.33 -6.76 -5.93
CA PRO A 37 10.06 -6.56 -6.59
C PRO A 37 8.93 -6.46 -5.55
N ALA A 38 8.01 -5.54 -5.78
CA ALA A 38 6.84 -5.39 -4.93
C ALA A 38 5.88 -6.57 -5.13
N ALA A 39 5.34 -7.11 -4.05
CA ALA A 39 4.33 -8.19 -4.11
C ALA A 39 3.05 -7.73 -3.42
N LEU A 40 1.94 -7.69 -4.14
CA LEU A 40 0.63 -7.33 -3.63
C LEU A 40 -0.26 -8.58 -3.63
N ALA A 41 -0.73 -8.99 -2.45
CA ALA A 41 -1.80 -9.96 -2.32
C ALA A 41 -3.11 -9.22 -2.01
N CYS A 42 -4.11 -9.35 -2.88
CA CYS A 42 -5.43 -8.78 -2.68
C CYS A 42 -6.44 -9.91 -2.46
N GLU A 43 -7.18 -9.83 -1.35
CA GLU A 43 -8.27 -10.75 -1.03
C GLU A 43 -9.60 -10.00 -1.05
N ILE A 44 -10.59 -10.58 -1.73
CA ILE A 44 -11.94 -10.01 -1.86
C ILE A 44 -12.93 -11.03 -1.32
N GLU A 45 -13.74 -10.61 -0.35
CA GLU A 45 -14.75 -11.44 0.29
C GLU A 45 -16.13 -10.75 0.21
N GLN A 46 -17.15 -11.50 -0.21
CA GLN A 46 -18.53 -11.13 0.04
C GLN A 46 -18.90 -11.63 1.45
N SER A 47 -18.80 -10.74 2.44
CA SER A 47 -18.90 -11.12 3.85
C SER A 47 -20.29 -10.84 4.42
N ILE A 48 -20.86 -11.81 5.13
CA ILE A 48 -22.09 -11.61 5.92
C ILE A 48 -21.86 -10.55 7.01
N ALA A 49 -20.64 -10.42 7.53
CA ALA A 49 -20.28 -9.38 8.48
C ALA A 49 -20.30 -7.99 7.84
N ALA A 50 -19.87 -7.86 6.58
CA ALA A 50 -20.00 -6.62 5.83
C ALA A 50 -21.49 -6.24 5.67
N VAL A 51 -22.36 -7.21 5.35
CA VAL A 51 -23.81 -6.99 5.21
C VAL A 51 -24.43 -6.46 6.50
N ARG A 52 -24.01 -7.00 7.65
CA ARG A 52 -24.45 -6.50 8.97
C ARG A 52 -23.97 -5.07 9.27
N ALA A 53 -22.88 -4.64 8.64
CA ALA A 53 -22.32 -3.29 8.75
C ALA A 53 -22.80 -2.34 7.64
N GLY A 54 -23.77 -2.74 6.80
CA GLY A 54 -24.27 -1.94 5.68
C GLY A 54 -23.38 -1.94 4.44
N ALA A 55 -22.39 -2.83 4.37
CA ALA A 55 -21.52 -3.02 3.21
C ALA A 55 -21.78 -4.38 2.55
N LYS A 56 -21.31 -4.61 1.33
CA LYS A 56 -21.50 -5.90 0.62
C LYS A 56 -20.19 -6.62 0.38
N TYR A 57 -19.11 -5.88 0.19
CA TYR A 57 -17.79 -6.38 -0.13
C TYR A 57 -16.79 -5.95 0.93
N ARG A 58 -15.87 -6.86 1.25
CA ARG A 58 -14.68 -6.61 2.05
C ARG A 58 -13.47 -6.86 1.15
N ALA A 59 -12.56 -5.90 1.09
CA ALA A 59 -11.30 -6.03 0.37
C ALA A 59 -10.14 -5.88 1.36
N GLU A 60 -9.16 -6.78 1.25
CA GLU A 60 -7.92 -6.73 2.00
C GLU A 60 -6.74 -6.67 1.02
N GLY A 61 -5.82 -5.74 1.24
CA GLY A 61 -4.61 -5.59 0.45
C GLY A 61 -3.37 -5.72 1.33
N ASN A 62 -2.50 -6.67 0.99
CA ASN A 62 -1.23 -6.92 1.64
C ASN A 62 -0.10 -6.66 0.64
N LEU A 63 0.57 -5.52 0.78
CA LEU A 63 1.69 -5.11 -0.07
C LEU A 63 3.02 -5.32 0.65
N SER A 64 3.88 -6.18 0.11
CA SER A 64 5.27 -6.32 0.51
C SER A 64 6.18 -5.47 -0.39
N LEU A 65 6.96 -4.58 0.22
CA LEU A 65 7.91 -3.71 -0.47
C LEU A 65 9.10 -3.38 0.45
N ASN A 66 10.34 -3.52 -0.05
CA ASN A 66 11.57 -3.23 0.69
C ASN A 66 11.63 -3.90 2.09
N GLY A 67 11.22 -5.17 2.18
CA GLY A 67 11.20 -5.91 3.44
C GLY A 67 10.16 -5.43 4.45
N ARG A 68 9.25 -4.52 4.08
CA ARG A 68 8.13 -4.06 4.91
C ARG A 68 6.81 -4.57 4.34
N LEU A 69 5.88 -4.91 5.24
CA LEU A 69 4.52 -5.28 4.91
C LEU A 69 3.57 -4.11 5.21
N PHE A 70 2.79 -3.72 4.21
CA PHE A 70 1.73 -2.71 4.29
C PHE A 70 0.39 -3.42 4.14
N ARG A 71 -0.48 -3.30 5.15
CA ARG A 71 -1.82 -3.89 5.15
C ARG A 71 -2.86 -2.80 5.13
N ALA A 72 -3.87 -2.96 4.29
CA ALA A 72 -5.06 -2.13 4.27
C ALA A 72 -6.29 -3.01 4.12
N GLU A 73 -7.38 -2.62 4.77
CA GLU A 73 -8.66 -3.32 4.73
C GLU A 73 -9.77 -2.28 4.58
N ALA A 74 -10.74 -2.56 3.71
CA ALA A 74 -11.92 -1.72 3.55
C ALA A 74 -13.17 -2.55 3.31
N MET A 75 -14.31 -1.99 3.72
CA MET A 75 -15.64 -2.51 3.41
C MET A 75 -16.41 -1.47 2.61
N SER A 76 -17.16 -1.91 1.59
CA SER A 76 -17.99 -1.03 0.76
C SER A 76 -19.19 -1.78 0.19
N GLU A 77 -20.22 -1.05 -0.23
CA GLU A 77 -21.38 -1.59 -0.95
C GLU A 77 -21.00 -2.11 -2.34
N THR A 78 -19.94 -1.55 -2.95
CA THR A 78 -19.43 -1.95 -4.25
C THR A 78 -18.02 -2.53 -4.15
N LEU A 79 -17.71 -3.47 -5.04
CA LEU A 79 -16.37 -4.06 -5.13
C LEU A 79 -15.31 -2.99 -5.43
N GLU A 80 -15.62 -2.13 -6.40
CA GLU A 80 -14.76 -1.03 -6.84
C GLU A 80 -14.45 -0.06 -5.69
N GLY A 81 -15.48 0.31 -4.91
CA GLY A 81 -15.32 1.19 -3.76
C GLY A 81 -14.39 0.59 -2.72
N ALA A 82 -14.52 -0.71 -2.41
CA ALA A 82 -13.63 -1.38 -1.48
C ALA A 82 -12.18 -1.40 -1.99
N ILE A 83 -11.96 -1.71 -3.26
CA ILE A 83 -10.62 -1.71 -3.89
C ILE A 83 -10.01 -0.31 -3.91
N ASP A 84 -10.78 0.72 -4.27
CA ASP A 84 -10.32 2.10 -4.31
C ASP A 84 -9.85 2.58 -2.93
N VAL A 85 -10.62 2.29 -1.88
CA VAL A 85 -10.24 2.63 -0.50
C VAL A 85 -8.98 1.90 -0.07
N VAL A 86 -8.87 0.59 -0.33
CA VAL A 86 -7.65 -0.19 -0.04
C VAL A 86 -6.44 0.40 -0.76
N ARG A 87 -6.57 0.74 -2.05
CA ARG A 87 -5.52 1.37 -2.83
C ARG A 87 -5.08 2.70 -2.21
N ASP A 88 -6.01 3.56 -1.84
CA ASP A 88 -5.73 4.88 -1.30
C ASP A 88 -5.05 4.80 0.07
N ASP A 89 -5.46 3.84 0.89
CA ASP A 89 -4.86 3.55 2.18
C ASP A 89 -3.42 3.03 2.05
N LEU A 90 -3.17 2.08 1.14
CA LEU A 90 -1.82 1.61 0.82
C LEU A 90 -0.95 2.75 0.29
N MET A 91 -1.46 3.58 -0.62
CA MET A 91 -0.74 4.76 -1.13
C MET A 91 -0.38 5.74 -0.01
N ARG A 92 -1.31 5.98 0.92
CA ARG A 92 -1.10 6.88 2.06
C ARG A 92 0.03 6.36 2.95
N GLU A 93 0.01 5.08 3.30
CA GLU A 93 1.01 4.50 4.20
C GLU A 93 2.40 4.40 3.55
N LEU A 94 2.46 4.09 2.25
CA LEU A 94 3.70 4.14 1.47
C LEU A 94 4.32 5.54 1.46
N ARG A 95 3.51 6.58 1.18
CA ARG A 95 3.96 7.98 1.19
C ARG A 95 4.46 8.39 2.58
N ARG A 96 3.73 7.99 3.63
CA ARG A 96 4.10 8.27 5.01
C ARG A 96 5.45 7.64 5.37
N THR A 97 5.67 6.41 4.96
CA THR A 97 6.91 5.68 5.25
C THR A 97 8.11 6.29 4.53
N ARG A 98 8.01 6.51 3.22
CA ARG A 98 9.07 7.20 2.45
C ARG A 98 9.35 8.61 2.97
N GLY A 99 8.32 9.33 3.41
CA GLY A 99 8.43 10.65 4.02
C GLY A 99 9.23 10.62 5.34
N LYS A 100 8.95 9.65 6.20
CA LYS A 100 9.69 9.44 7.47
C LYS A 100 11.16 9.11 7.20
N GLU A 101 11.47 8.19 6.29
CA GLU A 101 12.83 7.80 5.94
C GLU A 101 13.66 8.99 5.41
N ARG A 102 13.08 9.74 4.47
CA ARG A 102 13.73 10.95 3.93
C ARG A 102 13.89 12.04 4.99
N GLY A 103 12.95 12.16 5.91
CA GLY A 103 13.02 13.08 7.05
C GLY A 103 14.17 12.74 8.01
N LEU A 104 14.34 11.46 8.34
CA LEU A 104 15.42 10.96 9.19
C LEU A 104 16.80 11.21 8.56
N LEU A 105 16.96 10.89 7.28
CA LEU A 105 18.20 11.15 6.54
C LEU A 105 18.58 12.63 6.52
N LYS A 106 17.61 13.52 6.26
CA LYS A 106 17.83 14.98 6.29
C LYS A 106 18.25 15.47 7.67
N ARG A 107 17.62 14.97 8.74
CA ARG A 107 17.95 15.35 10.12
C ARG A 107 19.34 14.88 10.53
N GLY A 108 19.73 13.66 10.16
CA GLY A 108 21.08 13.14 10.41
C GLY A 108 22.17 13.95 9.72
N GLY A 109 21.99 14.24 8.42
CA GLY A 109 22.92 15.09 7.68
C GLY A 109 23.00 16.52 8.22
N ALA A 110 21.88 17.10 8.65
CA ALA A 110 21.85 18.42 9.28
C ALA A 110 22.61 18.44 10.62
N ALA A 111 22.47 17.38 11.43
CA ALA A 111 23.20 17.23 12.69
C ALA A 111 24.71 17.12 12.46
N LEU A 112 25.14 16.27 11.51
CA LEU A 112 26.55 16.13 11.15
C LEU A 112 27.15 17.45 10.62
N LYS A 113 26.43 18.15 9.74
CA LYS A 113 26.85 19.46 9.21
C LYS A 113 26.99 20.50 10.32
N ARG A 114 26.08 20.49 11.30
CA ARG A 114 26.16 21.37 12.47
C ARG A 114 27.43 21.07 13.28
N TRP A 115 27.67 19.80 13.59
CA TRP A 115 28.86 19.36 14.32
C TRP A 115 30.18 19.77 13.63
N LEU A 116 30.29 19.51 12.31
CA LEU A 116 31.47 19.88 11.52
C LEU A 116 31.70 21.40 11.43
N ARG A 117 30.65 22.22 11.48
CA ARG A 117 30.78 23.69 11.49
C ARG A 117 31.29 24.22 12.83
N PHE A 118 30.88 23.60 13.94
CA PHE A 118 31.37 23.98 15.28
C PHE A 118 32.80 23.53 15.53
N GLY A 119 33.24 22.40 14.99
CA GLY A 119 34.62 21.93 15.09
C GLY A 119 35.66 22.71 14.26
N ARG A 120 35.22 23.69 13.47
CA ARG A 120 36.08 24.47 12.55
C ARG A 120 36.43 25.88 13.05
N ASN A 121 35.87 26.28 14.20
CA ASN A 121 36.06 27.58 14.85
C ASN A 121 36.85 27.46 16.17
N GLN A 122 37.65 26.41 16.33
CA GLN A 122 38.66 26.26 17.39
C GLN A 122 40.02 26.04 16.74
#